data_AF-A0A949N8Y7-F1
#
_entry.id   AF-A0A949N8Y7-F1
#
_cell.length_a   1.000
_cell.length_b   1.000
_cell.length_c   1.000
_cell.angle_alpha   90.00
_cell.angle_beta   90.00
_cell.angle_gamma   90.00
#
_symmetry.space_group_name_H-M   'P 1'
#
loop_
_entity.id
_entity.type
_entity.pdbx_description
1 polymer ?
#
loop_
_entity_poly.entity_id
_entity_poly.type
_entity_poly.pdbx_seq_one_letter_code
_entity_poly.pdbx_strand_id
1 'polypeptide(L)'
;MTMMTLDNRGVALVTLIIVLAVFGTIALSVQVMIGQSAVSGVVELERARALYLAEAGVNDSFWELKYSGKLYGPPEQDFGVIDARSVSFESGVSAYYLSADSAEVIYGRGSVNGLERDVAVGIVSGSASTEYLLYQISNGGLSIGSRATLSGSVFCRGDFMIMTPTGTDPAYLEIFVGPGGSAYYADGSPLDHTELDPVPSPPVFATSIYDALIARAADTGLSGPLNWGDTELGDTVFIDGSLSLKHHGDLTKEGSYSVLVVSGNISISHHCTVEDDIFIIAGGNISINGTSTRIGDTTGRSGNVLYSSTGTVTIGANAVANGTILTPFRCTLEERSEFNGLIYAGDRVSVSDRVTFNGAIWTEEFSSGEIGERCNISENQSYLPASMPMGLTAPGGGGEGETSFAGRWWELRGQG
;
A
#
# COMPACT_ATOMS: atom_id res chain seq x y z
N MET A 1 30.53 91.01 -12.77
CA MET A 1 30.07 89.61 -12.94
C MET A 1 31.32 88.76 -13.11
N THR A 2 32.02 88.52 -12.02
CA THR A 2 33.30 87.81 -12.00
C THR A 2 32.95 86.32 -11.97
N MET A 3 33.04 85.67 -13.12
CA MET A 3 32.82 84.24 -13.26
C MET A 3 33.95 83.55 -12.49
N MET A 4 33.64 83.12 -11.27
CA MET A 4 34.50 82.31 -10.43
C MET A 4 34.69 80.99 -11.17
N THR A 5 35.78 80.88 -11.94
CA THR A 5 36.25 79.59 -12.45
C THR A 5 36.60 78.76 -11.23
N LEU A 6 35.62 77.99 -10.74
CA LEU A 6 35.88 76.94 -9.77
C LEU A 6 37.05 76.13 -10.32
N ASP A 7 38.12 76.10 -9.53
CA ASP A 7 39.36 75.45 -9.87
C ASP A 7 39.06 73.96 -10.10
N ASN A 8 38.88 73.58 -11.37
CA ASN A 8 38.44 72.24 -11.80
C ASN A 8 39.33 71.12 -11.25
N ARG A 9 40.53 71.47 -10.77
CA ARG A 9 41.48 70.58 -10.09
C ARG A 9 40.94 70.05 -8.76
N GLY A 10 40.17 70.84 -8.01
CA GLY A 10 39.58 70.43 -6.73
C GLY A 10 38.42 69.44 -6.91
N VAL A 11 37.54 69.70 -7.88
CA VAL A 11 36.41 68.82 -8.21
C VAL A 11 36.90 67.48 -8.79
N ALA A 12 37.95 67.52 -9.63
CA ALA A 12 38.57 66.31 -10.17
C ALA A 12 39.17 65.42 -9.07
N LEU A 13 39.82 66.00 -8.06
CA LEU A 13 40.37 65.25 -6.92
C LEU A 13 39.27 64.57 -6.09
N VAL A 14 38.20 65.30 -5.76
CA VAL A 14 37.07 64.75 -4.99
C VAL A 14 36.38 63.63 -5.76
N THR A 15 36.18 63.81 -7.07
CA THR A 15 35.58 62.79 -7.93
C THR A 15 36.45 61.53 -7.98
N LEU A 16 37.78 61.69 -8.09
CA LEU A 16 38.72 60.58 -8.09
C LEU A 16 38.69 59.80 -6.76
N ILE A 17 38.61 60.51 -5.62
CA ILE A 17 38.52 59.88 -4.28
C ILE A 17 37.21 59.08 -4.15
N ILE A 18 36.08 59.63 -4.60
CA ILE A 18 34.79 58.93 -4.58
C ILE A 18 34.84 57.70 -5.48
N VAL A 19 35.39 57.82 -6.69
CA VAL A 19 35.53 56.69 -7.63
C VAL A 19 36.43 55.60 -7.02
N LEU A 20 37.57 55.96 -6.42
CA LEU A 20 38.44 55.01 -5.74
C LEU A 20 37.74 54.31 -4.56
N ALA A 21 36.94 55.03 -3.78
CA ALA A 21 36.17 54.45 -2.68
C ALA A 21 35.09 53.47 -3.19
N VAL A 22 34.39 53.82 -4.27
CA VAL A 22 33.41 52.93 -4.91
C VAL A 22 34.07 51.69 -5.50
N PHE A 23 35.19 51.83 -6.21
CA PHE A 23 35.93 50.66 -6.71
C PHE A 23 36.48 49.78 -5.59
N GLY A 24 36.95 50.38 -4.48
CA GLY A 24 37.40 49.63 -3.31
C GLY A 24 36.28 48.81 -2.66
N THR A 25 35.08 49.40 -2.51
CA THR A 25 33.93 48.70 -1.94
C THR A 25 33.41 47.58 -2.86
N ILE A 26 33.40 47.80 -4.19
CA ILE A 26 33.05 46.76 -5.16
C ILE A 26 34.07 45.61 -5.11
N ALA A 27 35.38 45.91 -5.09
CA ALA A 27 36.43 44.91 -5.05
C ALA A 27 36.34 44.02 -3.79
N LEU A 28 36.10 44.63 -2.61
CA LEU A 28 35.88 43.89 -1.37
C LEU A 28 34.62 43.01 -1.46
N SER A 29 33.54 43.51 -2.04
CA SER A 29 32.29 42.75 -2.20
C SER A 29 32.49 41.52 -3.10
N VAL A 30 33.20 41.69 -4.22
CA VAL A 30 33.54 40.58 -5.14
C VAL A 30 34.43 39.55 -4.44
N GLN A 31 35.43 39.99 -3.67
CA GLN A 31 36.31 39.10 -2.92
C GLN A 31 35.53 38.27 -1.88
N VAL A 32 34.57 38.87 -1.18
CA VAL A 32 33.69 38.16 -0.24
C VAL A 32 32.79 37.16 -0.98
N MET A 33 32.20 37.54 -2.11
CA MET A 33 31.36 36.63 -2.90
C MET A 33 32.14 35.43 -3.45
N ILE A 34 33.37 35.63 -3.93
CA ILE A 34 34.24 34.54 -4.40
C ILE A 34 34.61 33.61 -3.24
N GLY A 35 34.96 34.17 -2.07
CA GLY A 35 35.27 33.39 -0.86
C GLY A 35 34.08 32.55 -0.38
N GLN A 36 32.89 33.14 -0.34
CA GLN A 36 31.66 32.44 0.04
C GLN A 36 31.26 31.36 -0.97
N SER A 37 31.43 31.63 -2.27
CA SER A 37 31.11 30.65 -3.32
C SER A 37 32.03 29.43 -3.24
N ALA A 38 33.33 29.64 -3.04
CA ALA A 38 34.30 28.56 -2.89
C ALA A 38 34.04 27.70 -1.64
N VAL A 39 33.71 28.33 -0.50
CA VAL A 39 33.34 27.62 0.72
C VAL A 39 32.04 26.83 0.52
N SER A 40 31.03 27.42 -0.14
CA SER A 40 29.77 26.70 -0.40
C SER A 40 29.98 25.49 -1.31
N GLY A 41 30.85 25.59 -2.31
CA GLY A 41 31.15 24.49 -3.22
C GLY A 41 31.83 23.31 -2.52
N VAL A 42 32.75 23.59 -1.59
CA VAL A 42 33.39 22.55 -0.77
C VAL A 42 32.38 21.90 0.17
N VAL A 43 31.55 22.69 0.86
CA VAL A 43 30.52 22.18 1.77
C VAL A 43 29.48 21.33 1.03
N GLU A 44 29.04 21.74 -0.16
CA GLU A 44 28.09 20.96 -0.96
C GLU A 44 28.71 19.65 -1.48
N LEU A 45 29.99 19.68 -1.87
CA LEU A 45 30.71 18.46 -2.24
C LEU A 45 30.82 17.49 -1.05
N GLU A 46 31.12 17.99 0.14
CA GLU A 46 31.20 17.18 1.37
C GLU A 46 29.83 16.63 1.78
N ARG A 47 28.76 17.43 1.65
CA ARG A 47 27.37 16.97 1.85
C ARG A 47 26.99 15.86 0.88
N ALA A 48 27.35 15.98 -0.40
CA ALA A 48 27.08 14.94 -1.39
C ALA A 48 27.85 13.65 -1.05
N ARG A 49 29.12 13.75 -0.63
CA ARG A 49 29.90 12.60 -0.19
C ARG A 49 29.31 11.92 1.05
N ALA A 50 28.85 12.71 2.03
CA ALA A 50 28.16 12.17 3.20
C ALA A 50 26.87 11.43 2.80
N LEU A 51 26.10 11.94 1.84
CA LEU A 51 24.91 11.25 1.31
C LEU A 51 25.28 9.92 0.62
N TYR A 52 26.29 9.91 -0.27
CA TYR A 52 26.73 8.69 -0.93
C TYR A 52 27.22 7.61 0.05
N LEU A 53 27.86 8.02 1.16
CA LEU A 53 28.26 7.10 2.22
C LEU A 53 27.05 6.51 2.96
N ALA A 54 26.03 7.33 3.22
CA ALA A 54 24.77 6.87 3.82
C ALA A 54 24.08 5.84 2.90
N GLU A 55 23.96 6.13 1.61
CA GLU A 55 23.38 5.21 0.61
C GLU A 55 24.21 3.92 0.46
N ALA A 56 25.54 4.02 0.50
CA ALA A 56 26.42 2.86 0.35
C ALA A 56 26.19 1.81 1.42
N GLY A 57 25.99 2.20 2.69
CA GLY A 57 25.71 1.17 3.71
C GLY A 57 24.25 0.77 3.83
N VAL A 58 23.30 1.55 3.32
CA VAL A 58 21.97 1.00 3.05
C VAL A 58 22.07 -0.13 2.02
N ASN A 59 22.84 0.06 0.93
CA ASN A 59 23.08 -0.98 -0.07
C ASN A 59 23.85 -2.20 0.48
N ASP A 60 24.87 -1.98 1.33
CA ASP A 60 25.61 -3.05 2.02
C ASP A 60 24.67 -3.89 2.90
N SER A 61 23.78 -3.22 3.64
CA SER A 61 22.76 -3.87 4.47
C SER A 61 21.78 -4.71 3.62
N PHE A 62 21.34 -4.20 2.46
CA PHE A 62 20.53 -4.98 1.52
C PHE A 62 21.27 -6.18 0.92
N TRP A 63 22.57 -6.03 0.66
CA TRP A 63 23.39 -7.13 0.14
C TRP A 63 23.48 -8.28 1.16
N GLU A 64 23.72 -7.98 2.43
CA GLU A 64 23.72 -9.00 3.49
C GLU A 64 22.35 -9.66 3.65
N LEU A 65 21.27 -8.87 3.73
CA LEU A 65 19.91 -9.41 3.77
C LEU A 65 19.67 -10.43 2.65
N LYS A 66 20.11 -10.11 1.44
CA LYS A 66 19.93 -10.96 0.27
C LYS A 66 20.74 -12.25 0.31
N TYR A 67 22.00 -12.20 0.75
CA TYR A 67 22.94 -13.32 0.57
C TYR A 67 23.28 -14.09 1.84
N SER A 68 23.28 -13.44 3.00
CA SER A 68 23.51 -14.10 4.28
C SER A 68 22.21 -14.38 5.04
N GLY A 69 21.07 -13.84 4.56
CA GLY A 69 19.74 -14.05 5.15
C GLY A 69 19.57 -13.36 6.50
N LYS A 70 20.56 -12.58 6.94
CA LYS A 70 20.56 -11.84 8.20
C LYS A 70 21.32 -10.53 8.02
N LEU A 71 20.96 -9.53 8.81
CA LEU A 71 21.75 -8.32 8.97
C LEU A 71 22.86 -8.57 10.01
N TYR A 72 23.99 -7.88 9.90
CA TYR A 72 25.23 -8.12 10.65
C TYR A 72 25.05 -8.44 12.14
N GLY A 73 25.74 -9.49 12.64
CA GLY A 73 25.77 -9.89 14.06
C GLY A 73 26.40 -11.28 14.27
N PRO A 74 26.88 -11.62 15.50
CA PRO A 74 27.27 -12.98 15.84
C PRO A 74 26.15 -13.98 15.55
N PRO A 75 26.46 -15.24 15.20
CA PRO A 75 25.48 -16.25 14.79
C PRO A 75 24.44 -16.61 15.87
N GLU A 76 24.63 -16.14 17.10
CA GLU A 76 23.79 -16.39 18.27
C GLU A 76 22.75 -15.29 18.54
N GLN A 77 22.80 -14.15 17.82
CA GLN A 77 21.80 -13.08 17.95
C GLN A 77 20.53 -13.40 17.15
N ASP A 78 19.38 -13.04 17.70
CA ASP A 78 18.07 -13.19 17.05
C ASP A 78 18.01 -12.41 15.72
N PHE A 79 17.22 -12.93 14.77
CA PHE A 79 16.98 -12.27 13.48
C PHE A 79 16.45 -10.84 13.68
N GLY A 80 17.06 -9.88 13.00
CA GLY A 80 16.57 -8.50 12.94
C GLY A 80 17.12 -7.53 14.00
N VAL A 81 17.99 -7.98 14.91
CA VAL A 81 18.69 -7.08 15.85
C VAL A 81 20.06 -6.74 15.29
N ILE A 82 20.26 -5.46 14.92
CA ILE A 82 21.58 -4.96 14.47
C ILE A 82 22.34 -4.39 15.66
N ASP A 83 23.57 -4.87 15.88
CA ASP A 83 24.58 -4.06 16.56
C ASP A 83 25.10 -3.01 15.58
N ALA A 84 25.06 -1.74 15.98
CA ALA A 84 25.48 -0.63 15.16
C ALA A 84 26.87 -0.84 14.54
N ARG A 85 26.96 -0.81 13.20
CA ARG A 85 28.25 -0.92 12.52
C ARG A 85 28.78 0.46 12.19
N SER A 86 29.94 0.79 12.74
CA SER A 86 30.70 1.97 12.35
C SER A 86 31.88 1.56 11.47
N VAL A 87 31.99 2.16 10.30
CA VAL A 87 33.15 2.03 9.41
C VAL A 87 33.80 3.40 9.33
N SER A 88 35.00 3.53 9.89
CA SER A 88 35.81 4.74 9.76
C SER A 88 36.82 4.57 8.64
N PHE A 89 36.87 5.55 7.76
CA PHE A 89 37.91 5.67 6.74
C PHE A 89 38.97 6.68 7.22
N GLU A 90 40.04 6.85 6.45
CA GLU A 90 41.04 7.89 6.75
C GLU A 90 40.40 9.29 6.80
N SER A 91 40.97 10.17 7.63
CA SER A 91 40.73 11.62 7.59
C SER A 91 39.25 12.06 7.71
N GLY A 92 38.63 11.83 8.87
CA GLY A 92 37.35 12.46 9.22
C GLY A 92 36.12 11.96 8.45
N VAL A 93 36.27 10.87 7.70
CA VAL A 93 35.18 10.20 7.00
C VAL A 93 34.77 8.97 7.79
N SER A 94 33.50 8.89 8.17
CA SER A 94 32.94 7.72 8.83
C SER A 94 31.54 7.44 8.34
N ALA A 95 31.15 6.18 8.37
CA ALA A 95 29.80 5.76 8.08
C ALA A 95 29.28 4.90 9.22
N TYR A 96 28.00 5.06 9.52
CA TYR A 96 27.32 4.43 10.64
C TYR A 96 26.00 3.83 10.14
N TYR A 97 25.73 2.58 10.50
CA TYR A 97 24.56 1.85 10.03
C TYR A 97 23.88 1.13 11.20
N LEU A 98 22.55 1.23 11.25
CA LEU A 98 21.71 0.64 12.27
C LEU A 98 20.39 0.17 11.63
N SER A 99 19.83 -0.93 12.10
CA SER A 99 18.41 -1.26 11.92
C SER A 99 17.75 -0.95 13.24
N ALA A 100 16.64 -0.22 13.22
CA ALA A 100 15.85 -0.02 14.43
C ALA A 100 15.38 -1.39 14.97
N ASP A 101 15.00 -1.43 16.25
CA ASP A 101 14.51 -2.61 16.99
C ASP A 101 13.33 -3.34 16.32
N SER A 102 12.76 -2.80 15.25
CA SER A 102 11.89 -3.47 14.30
C SER A 102 12.54 -3.49 12.92
N ALA A 103 12.59 -4.66 12.27
CA ALA A 103 13.19 -4.90 10.95
C ALA A 103 12.49 -4.17 9.77
N GLU A 104 11.84 -3.04 10.03
CA GLU A 104 11.00 -2.26 9.13
C GLU A 104 11.75 -1.07 8.50
N VAL A 105 12.93 -0.70 9.01
CA VAL A 105 13.70 0.44 8.48
C VAL A 105 15.21 0.16 8.57
N ILE A 106 15.89 0.24 7.43
CA ILE A 106 17.36 0.32 7.36
C ILE A 106 17.76 1.79 7.42
N TYR A 107 18.64 2.12 8.36
CA TYR A 107 19.18 3.45 8.52
C TYR A 107 20.67 3.50 8.18
N GLY A 108 21.03 4.40 7.27
CA GLY A 108 22.42 4.74 6.96
C GLY A 108 22.74 6.20 7.27
N ARG A 109 23.85 6.43 7.96
CA ARG A 109 24.41 7.76 8.20
C ARG A 109 25.82 7.84 7.63
N GLY A 110 26.07 8.81 6.78
CA GLY A 110 27.40 9.16 6.32
C GLY A 110 27.87 10.46 6.98
N SER A 111 29.12 10.49 7.39
CA SER A 111 29.78 11.66 7.95
C SER A 111 31.09 11.95 7.22
N VAL A 112 31.27 13.21 6.79
CA VAL A 112 32.49 13.68 6.14
C VAL A 112 32.88 15.00 6.80
N ASN A 113 34.02 15.03 7.48
CA ASN A 113 34.55 16.23 8.15
C ASN A 113 33.54 16.89 9.13
N GLY A 114 32.68 16.09 9.76
CA GLY A 114 31.65 16.56 10.71
C GLY A 114 30.33 16.99 10.06
N LEU A 115 30.20 16.90 8.73
CA LEU A 115 28.92 17.04 8.03
C LEU A 115 28.23 15.69 7.93
N GLU A 116 27.02 15.59 8.45
CA GLU A 116 26.24 14.35 8.49
C GLU A 116 25.07 14.37 7.49
N ARG A 117 24.81 13.21 6.88
CA ARG A 117 23.60 12.94 6.09
C ARG A 117 23.04 11.59 6.48
N ASP A 118 21.72 11.55 6.49
CA ASP A 118 20.94 10.39 6.90
C ASP A 118 20.08 9.92 5.73
N VAL A 119 20.04 8.61 5.54
CA VAL A 119 19.16 7.91 4.59
C VAL A 119 18.44 6.83 5.40
N ALA A 120 17.12 6.85 5.34
CA ALA A 120 16.28 5.81 5.91
C ALA A 120 15.50 5.15 4.77
N VAL A 121 15.58 3.83 4.69
CA VAL A 121 14.79 3.03 3.76
C VAL A 121 13.88 2.12 4.56
N GLY A 122 12.57 2.29 4.40
CA GLY A 122 11.60 1.36 4.95
C GLY A 122 11.73 0.01 4.24
N ILE A 123 12.03 -1.05 4.99
CA ILE A 123 11.77 -2.42 4.55
C ILE A 123 10.30 -2.67 4.84
N VAL A 124 9.49 -2.63 3.79
CA VAL A 124 8.21 -3.33 3.85
C VAL A 124 8.57 -4.81 3.76
N SER A 125 8.83 -5.45 4.90
CA SER A 125 8.71 -6.90 4.94
C SER A 125 7.30 -7.17 4.45
N GLY A 126 7.16 -7.87 3.33
CA GLY A 126 5.84 -8.27 2.84
C GLY A 126 5.16 -8.95 4.01
N SER A 127 4.23 -8.26 4.65
CA SER A 127 3.70 -8.61 5.95
C SER A 127 2.68 -9.71 5.75
N ALA A 128 3.12 -10.89 5.31
CA ALA A 128 2.28 -12.06 5.05
C ALA A 128 1.00 -11.76 4.22
N SER A 129 0.98 -10.68 3.44
CA SER A 129 -0.18 -10.29 2.66
C SER A 129 -0.15 -11.08 1.36
N THR A 130 -0.70 -12.29 1.49
CA THR A 130 -1.15 -13.17 0.41
C THR A 130 -0.04 -13.72 -0.48
N GLU A 131 0.54 -14.88 -0.12
CA GLU A 131 1.41 -15.68 -1.01
C GLU A 131 0.70 -16.17 -2.28
N TYR A 132 -0.63 -16.07 -2.31
CA TYR A 132 -1.46 -16.58 -3.38
C TYR A 132 -2.41 -15.49 -3.88
N LEU A 133 -2.44 -15.30 -5.20
CA LEU A 133 -3.49 -14.62 -5.96
C LEU A 133 -4.86 -15.18 -5.62
N LEU A 134 -5.00 -16.50 -5.64
CA LEU A 134 -6.24 -17.21 -5.30
C LEU A 134 -5.93 -18.25 -4.24
N TYR A 135 -6.66 -18.22 -3.14
CA TYR A 135 -6.56 -19.20 -2.07
C TYR A 135 -7.95 -19.75 -1.76
N GLN A 136 -8.18 -21.01 -2.16
CA GLN A 136 -9.42 -21.75 -1.92
C GLN A 136 -9.20 -22.91 -0.94
N ILE A 137 -9.97 -22.93 0.15
CA ILE A 137 -9.79 -23.89 1.25
C ILE A 137 -10.64 -25.16 1.09
N SER A 138 -11.82 -25.06 0.48
CA SER A 138 -12.74 -26.20 0.32
C SER A 138 -12.27 -27.16 -0.76
N ASN A 139 -12.61 -28.44 -0.60
CA ASN A 139 -12.28 -29.54 -1.53
C ASN A 139 -13.04 -29.48 -2.89
N GLY A 140 -13.71 -28.37 -3.23
CA GLY A 140 -14.63 -28.26 -4.35
C GLY A 140 -14.00 -28.22 -5.74
N GLY A 141 -12.66 -28.16 -5.82
CA GLY A 141 -11.94 -27.84 -7.06
C GLY A 141 -12.17 -26.40 -7.52
N LEU A 142 -11.39 -25.96 -8.49
CA LEU A 142 -11.43 -24.62 -9.08
C LEU A 142 -11.26 -24.73 -10.58
N SER A 143 -12.19 -24.18 -11.33
CA SER A 143 -12.15 -24.09 -12.78
C SER A 143 -12.04 -22.64 -13.24
N ILE A 144 -11.23 -22.44 -14.28
CA ILE A 144 -10.99 -21.14 -14.88
C ILE A 144 -11.68 -21.11 -16.23
N GLY A 145 -12.66 -20.21 -16.37
CA GLY A 145 -13.46 -20.03 -17.56
C GLY A 145 -12.65 -19.69 -18.81
N SER A 146 -13.26 -19.90 -19.96
CA SER A 146 -12.56 -19.76 -21.24
C SER A 146 -12.05 -18.34 -21.46
N ARG A 147 -10.87 -18.21 -22.09
CA ARG A 147 -10.22 -16.92 -22.42
C ARG A 147 -9.93 -16.01 -21.22
N ALA A 148 -10.02 -16.49 -19.98
CA ALA A 148 -9.48 -15.77 -18.84
C ALA A 148 -7.95 -15.71 -18.92
N THR A 149 -7.36 -14.70 -18.29
CA THR A 149 -5.92 -14.55 -18.08
C THR A 149 -5.66 -14.52 -16.59
N LEU A 150 -4.81 -15.42 -16.11
CA LEU A 150 -4.35 -15.48 -14.72
C LEU A 150 -2.83 -15.31 -14.68
N SER A 151 -2.33 -14.51 -13.74
CA SER A 151 -0.89 -14.32 -13.50
C SER A 151 -0.62 -14.17 -12.00
N GLY A 152 0.16 -15.07 -11.41
CA GLY A 152 0.45 -15.13 -9.97
C GLY A 152 0.39 -16.56 -9.44
N SER A 153 0.29 -16.70 -8.12
CA SER A 153 0.25 -18.02 -7.47
C SER A 153 -1.15 -18.43 -7.05
N VAL A 154 -1.56 -19.67 -7.31
CA VAL A 154 -2.89 -20.18 -6.96
C VAL A 154 -2.76 -21.39 -6.05
N PHE A 155 -3.44 -21.36 -4.91
CA PHE A 155 -3.70 -22.53 -4.09
C PHE A 155 -5.17 -22.92 -4.15
N CYS A 156 -5.46 -24.16 -4.50
CA CYS A 156 -6.79 -24.73 -4.35
C CYS A 156 -6.74 -26.12 -3.72
N ARG A 157 -7.68 -26.37 -2.81
CA ARG A 157 -7.86 -27.71 -2.27
C ARG A 157 -8.75 -28.54 -3.22
N GLY A 158 -8.17 -29.52 -3.90
CA GLY A 158 -8.84 -30.32 -4.93
C GLY A 158 -8.27 -30.08 -6.32
N ASP A 159 -9.08 -30.32 -7.35
CA ASP A 159 -8.63 -30.22 -8.74
C ASP A 159 -8.64 -28.78 -9.25
N PHE A 160 -7.61 -28.40 -10.00
CA PHE A 160 -7.51 -27.14 -10.72
C PHE A 160 -7.68 -27.38 -12.23
N MET A 161 -8.66 -26.73 -12.86
CA MET A 161 -8.97 -26.92 -14.26
C MET A 161 -8.92 -25.60 -15.06
N ILE A 162 -8.28 -25.61 -16.23
CA ILE A 162 -8.28 -24.48 -17.17
C ILE A 162 -9.12 -24.81 -18.42
N MET A 163 -10.17 -24.02 -18.70
CA MET A 163 -11.03 -24.19 -19.89
C MET A 163 -10.36 -23.63 -21.16
N THR A 164 -9.81 -24.50 -22.00
CA THR A 164 -9.02 -24.12 -23.19
C THR A 164 -9.85 -23.50 -24.34
N PRO A 165 -9.21 -22.70 -25.23
CA PRO A 165 -7.86 -22.17 -25.13
C PRO A 165 -7.91 -20.84 -24.36
N THR A 166 -7.41 -20.84 -23.12
CA THR A 166 -7.23 -19.61 -22.35
C THR A 166 -6.06 -18.81 -22.91
N GLY A 167 -6.04 -17.50 -22.62
CA GLY A 167 -4.85 -16.67 -22.79
C GLY A 167 -3.89 -16.79 -21.60
N THR A 168 -4.16 -17.71 -20.67
CA THR A 168 -3.31 -18.01 -19.52
C THR A 168 -2.06 -18.72 -20.03
N ASP A 169 -0.96 -17.99 -20.07
CA ASP A 169 0.35 -18.58 -20.31
C ASP A 169 0.81 -19.24 -18.99
N PRO A 170 0.98 -20.57 -18.95
CA PRO A 170 1.39 -21.29 -17.76
C PRO A 170 2.72 -20.78 -17.18
N ALA A 171 3.55 -20.10 -17.97
CA ALA A 171 4.80 -19.52 -17.50
C ALA A 171 4.62 -18.42 -16.43
N TYR A 172 3.42 -17.83 -16.31
CA TYR A 172 3.11 -16.80 -15.30
C TYR A 172 2.18 -17.30 -14.19
N LEU A 173 1.93 -18.60 -14.11
CA LEU A 173 1.02 -19.20 -13.15
C LEU A 173 1.74 -20.30 -12.36
N GLU A 174 1.86 -20.10 -11.05
CA GLU A 174 2.31 -21.15 -10.13
C GLU A 174 1.08 -21.82 -9.51
N ILE A 175 0.97 -23.14 -9.67
CA ILE A 175 -0.21 -23.90 -9.24
C ILE A 175 0.16 -24.79 -8.06
N PHE A 176 -0.53 -24.60 -6.95
CA PHE A 176 -0.45 -25.40 -5.75
C PHE A 176 -1.79 -26.09 -5.48
N VAL A 177 -1.76 -27.40 -5.27
CA VAL A 177 -2.95 -28.20 -4.96
C VAL A 177 -2.81 -28.88 -3.60
N GLY A 178 -3.93 -29.07 -2.92
CA GLY A 178 -3.97 -29.88 -1.70
C GLY A 178 -3.78 -31.39 -1.98
N PRO A 179 -3.61 -32.21 -0.93
CA PRO A 179 -3.31 -33.63 -1.09
C PRO A 179 -4.34 -34.38 -1.94
N GLY A 180 -3.88 -35.09 -2.95
CA GLY A 180 -4.72 -35.81 -3.92
C GLY A 180 -5.46 -34.93 -4.94
N GLY A 181 -5.20 -33.63 -4.97
CA GLY A 181 -5.64 -32.74 -6.04
C GLY A 181 -4.78 -32.88 -7.30
N SER A 182 -5.30 -32.45 -8.44
CA SER A 182 -4.58 -32.46 -9.71
C SER A 182 -4.81 -31.17 -10.50
N ALA A 183 -3.88 -30.80 -11.38
CA ALA A 183 -4.06 -29.66 -12.29
C ALA A 183 -4.10 -30.12 -13.75
N TYR A 184 -5.10 -29.69 -14.51
CA TYR A 184 -5.28 -30.09 -15.91
C TYR A 184 -6.02 -29.05 -16.77
N TYR A 185 -5.88 -29.17 -18.08
CA TYR A 185 -6.71 -28.48 -19.06
C TYR A 185 -8.02 -29.23 -19.27
N ALA A 186 -9.06 -28.56 -19.77
CA ALA A 186 -10.36 -29.18 -20.06
C ALA A 186 -10.33 -30.37 -21.05
N ASP A 187 -9.25 -30.53 -21.82
CA ASP A 187 -9.02 -31.70 -22.68
C ASP A 187 -8.39 -32.90 -21.95
N GLY A 188 -8.12 -32.75 -20.65
CA GLY A 188 -7.49 -33.73 -19.77
C GLY A 188 -5.96 -33.69 -19.77
N SER A 189 -5.32 -32.81 -20.55
CA SER A 189 -3.87 -32.66 -20.55
C SER A 189 -3.39 -32.12 -19.19
N PRO A 190 -2.32 -32.67 -18.60
CA PRO A 190 -1.85 -32.23 -17.29
C PRO A 190 -1.22 -30.84 -17.34
N LEU A 191 -1.36 -30.10 -16.24
CA LEU A 191 -0.64 -28.88 -15.93
C LEU A 191 0.46 -29.18 -14.91
N ASP A 192 1.58 -28.47 -14.99
CA ASP A 192 2.60 -28.52 -13.95
C ASP A 192 2.04 -27.93 -12.65
N HIS A 193 2.26 -28.61 -11.53
CA HIS A 193 1.72 -28.21 -10.23
C HIS A 193 2.54 -28.81 -9.09
N THR A 194 2.44 -28.18 -7.92
CA THR A 194 3.03 -28.67 -6.68
C THR A 194 1.92 -29.09 -5.72
N GLU A 195 1.98 -30.32 -5.23
CA GLU A 195 1.12 -30.78 -4.13
C GLU A 195 1.70 -30.30 -2.79
N LEU A 196 0.88 -29.66 -1.96
CA LEU A 196 1.30 -29.18 -0.63
C LEU A 196 0.72 -30.07 0.48
N ASP A 197 1.61 -30.69 1.26
CA ASP A 197 1.30 -31.43 2.49
C ASP A 197 2.33 -31.09 3.59
N PRO A 198 1.94 -30.42 4.69
CA PRO A 198 0.57 -30.02 5.04
C PRO A 198 0.05 -28.85 4.18
N VAL A 199 -1.26 -28.82 4.00
CA VAL A 199 -1.98 -27.68 3.40
C VAL A 199 -1.70 -26.41 4.22
N PRO A 200 -1.43 -25.25 3.59
CA PRO A 200 -1.26 -23.99 4.31
C PRO A 200 -2.47 -23.69 5.18
N SER A 201 -2.25 -23.17 6.39
CA SER A 201 -3.35 -22.82 7.29
C SER A 201 -4.07 -21.56 6.81
N PRO A 202 -5.41 -21.54 6.78
CA PRO A 202 -6.15 -20.39 6.31
C PRO A 202 -6.01 -19.19 7.26
N PRO A 203 -6.16 -17.96 6.75
CA PRO A 203 -6.24 -16.77 7.57
C PRO A 203 -7.51 -16.82 8.43
N VAL A 204 -7.39 -16.43 9.71
CA VAL A 204 -8.52 -16.37 10.64
C VAL A 204 -9.04 -14.96 10.69
N PHE A 205 -10.36 -14.79 10.56
CA PHE A 205 -11.01 -13.48 10.63
C PHE A 205 -11.86 -13.33 11.88
N ALA A 206 -11.43 -12.46 12.79
CA ALA A 206 -12.14 -12.09 14.00
C ALA A 206 -13.08 -10.90 13.72
N THR A 207 -14.39 -11.14 13.73
CA THR A 207 -15.42 -10.12 13.41
C THR A 207 -15.79 -9.23 14.58
N SER A 208 -15.40 -9.57 15.81
CA SER A 208 -15.91 -8.97 17.05
C SER A 208 -15.79 -7.45 17.12
N ILE A 209 -14.74 -6.87 16.55
CA ILE A 209 -14.55 -5.40 16.50
C ILE A 209 -15.60 -4.75 15.60
N TYR A 210 -15.86 -5.33 14.43
CA TYR A 210 -16.86 -4.83 13.49
C TYR A 210 -18.28 -5.02 14.04
N ASP A 211 -18.54 -6.16 14.67
CA ASP A 211 -19.83 -6.45 15.30
C ASP A 211 -20.14 -5.45 16.42
N ALA A 212 -19.14 -5.06 17.22
CA ALA A 212 -19.29 -4.02 18.25
C ALA A 212 -19.59 -2.63 17.65
N LEU A 213 -18.96 -2.27 16.51
CA LEU A 213 -19.24 -1.02 15.81
C LEU A 213 -20.66 -1.00 15.24
N ILE A 214 -21.11 -2.11 14.65
CA ILE A 214 -22.47 -2.26 14.11
C ILE A 214 -23.52 -2.18 15.23
N ALA A 215 -23.27 -2.83 16.36
CA ALA A 215 -24.15 -2.73 17.53
C ALA A 215 -24.24 -1.27 18.02
N ARG A 216 -23.11 -0.56 18.10
CA ARG A 216 -23.10 0.87 18.43
C ARG A 216 -23.86 1.73 17.41
N ALA A 217 -23.79 1.39 16.12
CA ALA A 217 -24.55 2.06 15.08
C ALA A 217 -26.05 1.89 15.28
N ALA A 218 -26.51 0.69 15.64
CA ALA A 218 -27.91 0.42 15.95
C ALA A 218 -28.38 1.15 17.23
N ASP A 219 -27.52 1.28 18.25
CA ASP A 219 -27.89 1.89 19.53
C ASP A 219 -27.89 3.44 19.49
N THR A 220 -26.96 4.04 18.75
CA THR A 220 -26.64 5.49 18.86
C THR A 220 -26.58 6.22 17.52
N GLY A 221 -26.73 5.51 16.40
CA GLY A 221 -26.61 6.07 15.06
C GLY A 221 -27.76 7.00 14.69
N LEU A 222 -27.53 7.78 13.64
CA LEU A 222 -28.57 8.60 13.01
C LEU A 222 -29.67 7.67 12.48
N SER A 223 -30.89 7.83 12.98
CA SER A 223 -31.99 6.91 12.68
C SER A 223 -32.55 7.08 11.27
N GLY A 224 -32.83 5.94 10.63
CA GLY A 224 -33.64 5.83 9.43
C GLY A 224 -32.86 5.39 8.19
N PRO A 225 -33.56 5.02 7.11
CA PRO A 225 -32.93 4.92 5.81
C PRO A 225 -32.49 6.32 5.36
N LEU A 226 -31.19 6.51 5.18
CA LEU A 226 -30.63 7.78 4.72
C LEU A 226 -30.33 7.71 3.23
N ASN A 227 -30.59 8.81 2.53
CA ASN A 227 -30.13 9.00 1.16
C ASN A 227 -29.18 10.20 1.15
N TRP A 228 -27.94 9.98 0.77
CA TRP A 228 -26.90 10.99 0.71
C TRP A 228 -26.59 11.37 -0.74
N GLY A 229 -26.30 12.65 -0.94
CA GLY A 229 -25.51 13.15 -2.07
C GLY A 229 -24.09 13.41 -1.59
N ASP A 230 -23.47 14.51 -2.04
CA ASP A 230 -22.14 14.91 -1.59
C ASP A 230 -22.08 15.05 -0.07
N THR A 231 -21.18 14.30 0.54
CA THR A 231 -21.05 14.21 1.99
C THR A 231 -19.58 14.09 2.37
N GLU A 232 -19.13 15.00 3.23
CA GLU A 232 -17.83 14.90 3.90
C GLU A 232 -18.01 14.20 5.24
N LEU A 233 -17.26 13.12 5.45
CA LEU A 233 -17.24 12.37 6.71
C LEU A 233 -16.24 13.00 7.68
N GLY A 234 -16.67 13.17 8.94
CA GLY A 234 -15.73 13.33 10.06
C GLY A 234 -15.03 12.01 10.42
N ASP A 235 -14.49 11.90 11.64
CA ASP A 235 -13.75 10.71 12.08
C ASP A 235 -14.57 9.41 12.01
N THR A 236 -15.78 9.41 12.58
CA THR A 236 -16.66 8.24 12.57
C THR A 236 -18.13 8.66 12.55
N VAL A 237 -18.88 8.12 11.59
CA VAL A 237 -20.32 8.34 11.45
C VAL A 237 -21.07 7.02 11.62
N PHE A 238 -22.06 7.04 12.51
CA PHE A 238 -22.93 5.91 12.83
C PHE A 238 -24.34 6.15 12.30
N ILE A 239 -24.92 5.16 11.61
CA ILE A 239 -26.29 5.19 11.07
C ILE A 239 -27.06 3.95 11.58
N ASP A 240 -28.20 4.19 12.20
CA ASP A 240 -29.16 3.14 12.54
C ASP A 240 -30.20 2.99 11.42
N GLY A 241 -29.94 2.08 10.49
CA GLY A 241 -30.76 1.88 9.31
C GLY A 241 -29.93 1.51 8.10
N SER A 242 -30.42 1.81 6.90
CA SER A 242 -29.69 1.59 5.65
C SER A 242 -29.26 2.92 5.05
N LEU A 243 -28.16 2.93 4.30
CA LEU A 243 -27.67 4.11 3.60
C LEU A 243 -27.70 3.89 2.09
N SER A 244 -28.13 4.91 1.35
CA SER A 244 -27.98 4.96 -0.09
C SER A 244 -27.22 6.21 -0.52
N LEU A 245 -26.08 6.04 -1.18
CA LEU A 245 -25.38 7.11 -1.89
C LEU A 245 -25.81 7.04 -3.36
N LYS A 246 -26.46 8.11 -3.85
CA LYS A 246 -27.07 8.16 -5.20
C LYS A 246 -26.88 9.54 -5.82
N HIS A 247 -27.06 9.59 -7.14
CA HIS A 247 -27.19 10.83 -7.92
C HIS A 247 -25.94 11.70 -7.92
N HIS A 248 -24.78 11.15 -8.30
CA HIS A 248 -23.49 11.87 -8.29
C HIS A 248 -23.01 12.29 -6.89
N GLY A 249 -23.37 11.54 -5.84
CA GLY A 249 -22.87 11.81 -4.50
C GLY A 249 -21.40 11.41 -4.35
N ASP A 250 -20.57 12.38 -3.97
CA ASP A 250 -19.18 12.17 -3.57
C ASP A 250 -19.07 12.00 -2.05
N LEU A 251 -18.41 10.92 -1.60
CA LEU A 251 -18.13 10.66 -0.20
C LEU A 251 -16.65 10.92 0.09
N THR A 252 -16.35 12.03 0.76
CA THR A 252 -14.99 12.48 1.10
C THR A 252 -14.73 12.38 2.60
N LYS A 253 -13.49 12.62 3.03
CA LYS A 253 -13.08 12.64 4.44
C LYS A 253 -12.49 14.00 4.85
N GLU A 254 -12.71 14.41 6.09
CA GLU A 254 -12.10 15.63 6.66
C GLU A 254 -10.63 15.42 7.09
N GLY A 255 -10.23 14.17 7.34
CA GLY A 255 -8.92 13.80 7.93
C GLY A 255 -8.13 12.73 7.15
N SER A 256 -7.19 12.07 7.83
CA SER A 256 -6.37 11.01 7.20
C SER A 256 -7.20 9.77 6.84
N TYR A 257 -8.22 9.47 7.64
CA TYR A 257 -9.18 8.39 7.38
C TYR A 257 -10.54 8.74 8.00
N SER A 258 -11.61 8.10 7.51
CA SER A 258 -12.96 8.20 8.09
C SER A 258 -13.63 6.83 8.17
N VAL A 259 -14.50 6.65 9.15
CA VAL A 259 -15.25 5.40 9.35
C VAL A 259 -16.74 5.65 9.21
N LEU A 260 -17.39 4.93 8.30
CA LEU A 260 -18.84 4.93 8.10
C LEU A 260 -19.40 3.59 8.54
N VAL A 261 -20.23 3.59 9.58
CA VAL A 261 -20.84 2.38 10.14
C VAL A 261 -22.36 2.45 10.01
N VAL A 262 -22.95 1.45 9.37
CA VAL A 262 -24.37 1.37 9.07
C VAL A 262 -24.93 0.05 9.60
N SER A 263 -25.95 0.09 10.47
CA SER A 263 -26.51 -1.14 11.07
C SER A 263 -27.21 -2.05 10.05
N GLY A 264 -27.70 -1.49 8.94
CA GLY A 264 -28.37 -2.18 7.84
C GLY A 264 -27.53 -2.27 6.56
N ASN A 265 -28.16 -2.05 5.41
CA ASN A 265 -27.52 -2.18 4.10
C ASN A 265 -26.90 -0.86 3.62
N ILE A 266 -25.86 -0.95 2.78
CA ILE A 266 -25.28 0.19 2.07
C ILE A 266 -25.41 -0.03 0.56
N SER A 267 -25.95 0.96 -0.15
CA SER A 267 -26.03 0.96 -1.61
C SER A 267 -25.40 2.21 -2.18
N ILE A 268 -24.31 2.04 -2.93
CA ILE A 268 -23.58 3.12 -3.61
C ILE A 268 -23.85 2.95 -5.10
N SER A 269 -24.45 3.96 -5.75
CA SER A 269 -24.82 3.79 -7.15
C SER A 269 -24.96 5.07 -7.95
N HIS A 270 -24.85 4.95 -9.28
CA HIS A 270 -25.08 6.02 -10.26
C HIS A 270 -24.10 7.19 -10.12
N HIS A 271 -22.90 7.01 -10.69
CA HIS A 271 -21.85 8.04 -10.77
C HIS A 271 -21.37 8.57 -9.41
N CYS A 272 -21.45 7.76 -8.36
CA CYS A 272 -20.92 8.14 -7.05
C CYS A 272 -19.43 7.85 -6.96
N THR A 273 -18.69 8.71 -6.26
CA THR A 273 -17.30 8.47 -5.91
C THR A 273 -17.13 8.37 -4.39
N VAL A 274 -16.28 7.47 -3.95
CA VAL A 274 -15.80 7.40 -2.56
C VAL A 274 -14.30 7.60 -2.60
N GLU A 275 -13.79 8.51 -1.77
CA GLU A 275 -12.35 8.78 -1.63
C GLU A 275 -11.57 7.57 -1.09
N ASP A 276 -10.25 7.68 -0.97
CA ASP A 276 -9.41 6.68 -0.29
C ASP A 276 -9.47 6.78 1.24
N ASP A 277 -9.05 5.71 1.90
CA ASP A 277 -8.98 5.54 3.37
C ASP A 277 -10.32 5.78 4.11
N ILE A 278 -11.42 5.39 3.48
CA ILE A 278 -12.76 5.33 4.06
C ILE A 278 -13.11 3.87 4.38
N PHE A 279 -13.46 3.64 5.64
CA PHE A 279 -13.85 2.33 6.16
C PHE A 279 -15.37 2.24 6.17
N ILE A 280 -15.93 1.48 5.24
CA ILE A 280 -17.37 1.28 5.07
C ILE A 280 -17.76 -0.06 5.72
N ILE A 281 -18.50 0.02 6.82
CA ILE A 281 -18.90 -1.11 7.66
C ILE A 281 -20.43 -1.21 7.64
N ALA A 282 -20.96 -2.34 7.17
CA ALA A 282 -22.40 -2.61 7.10
C ALA A 282 -22.77 -3.85 7.91
N GLY A 283 -23.88 -3.78 8.65
CA GLY A 283 -24.50 -4.97 9.25
C GLY A 283 -25.11 -5.90 8.21
N GLY A 284 -25.68 -5.33 7.15
CA GLY A 284 -26.25 -6.04 5.99
C GLY A 284 -25.35 -6.00 4.76
N ASN A 285 -25.96 -5.99 3.57
CA ASN A 285 -25.26 -6.02 2.29
C ASN A 285 -24.57 -4.69 1.98
N ILE A 286 -23.45 -4.77 1.25
CA ILE A 286 -22.85 -3.62 0.56
C ILE A 286 -23.00 -3.86 -0.94
N SER A 287 -23.61 -2.93 -1.66
CA SER A 287 -23.84 -3.07 -3.10
C SER A 287 -23.38 -1.80 -3.83
N ILE A 288 -22.37 -1.97 -4.69
CA ILE A 288 -21.70 -0.89 -5.41
C ILE A 288 -22.01 -1.08 -6.89
N ASN A 289 -22.95 -0.30 -7.43
CA ASN A 289 -23.50 -0.55 -8.76
C ASN A 289 -23.48 0.68 -9.66
N GLY A 290 -23.66 0.43 -10.95
CA GLY A 290 -23.92 1.49 -11.92
C GLY A 290 -22.65 2.02 -12.56
N THR A 291 -22.84 2.58 -13.75
CA THR A 291 -21.75 3.12 -14.57
C THR A 291 -21.03 4.25 -13.86
N SER A 292 -19.70 4.20 -13.87
CA SER A 292 -18.82 5.22 -13.30
C SER A 292 -18.94 5.38 -11.77
N THR A 293 -19.51 4.42 -11.07
CA THR A 293 -19.39 4.36 -9.61
C THR A 293 -17.98 3.87 -9.25
N ARG A 294 -17.28 4.60 -8.39
CA ARG A 294 -15.89 4.33 -8.04
C ARG A 294 -15.65 4.42 -6.54
N ILE A 295 -14.90 3.45 -5.99
CA ILE A 295 -14.38 3.51 -4.61
C ILE A 295 -12.86 3.54 -4.65
N GLY A 296 -12.28 4.59 -4.06
CA GLY A 296 -10.85 4.81 -3.95
C GLY A 296 -10.14 5.25 -5.24
N ASP A 297 -8.87 5.61 -5.09
CA ASP A 297 -8.00 5.82 -6.23
C ASP A 297 -7.68 4.48 -6.92
N THR A 298 -7.76 4.44 -8.25
CA THR A 298 -7.41 3.30 -9.11
C THR A 298 -5.91 3.24 -9.34
N THR A 299 -5.14 4.20 -8.82
CA THR A 299 -3.68 4.23 -8.96
C THR A 299 -3.02 3.76 -7.67
N GLY A 300 -2.76 2.46 -7.60
CA GLY A 300 -2.03 1.85 -6.50
C GLY A 300 -2.88 1.53 -5.26
N ARG A 301 -2.24 1.56 -4.10
CA ARG A 301 -2.79 1.04 -2.84
C ARG A 301 -3.84 1.99 -2.26
N SER A 302 -5.06 1.51 -2.12
CA SER A 302 -6.14 2.20 -1.39
C SER A 302 -6.26 1.63 0.02
N GLY A 303 -6.39 2.50 1.04
CA GLY A 303 -6.68 2.09 2.42
C GLY A 303 -8.17 1.86 2.70
N ASN A 304 -9.02 1.85 1.67
CA ASN A 304 -10.45 1.58 1.83
C ASN A 304 -10.70 0.17 2.36
N VAL A 305 -11.72 0.05 3.24
CA VAL A 305 -12.19 -1.24 3.75
C VAL A 305 -13.70 -1.33 3.57
N LEU A 306 -14.17 -2.40 2.94
CA LEU A 306 -15.58 -2.73 2.76
C LEU A 306 -15.88 -3.96 3.61
N TYR A 307 -16.57 -3.78 4.73
CA TYR A 307 -16.95 -4.87 5.61
C TYR A 307 -18.46 -5.09 5.64
N SER A 308 -18.89 -6.34 5.48
CA SER A 308 -20.29 -6.76 5.65
C SER A 308 -20.37 -7.89 6.69
N SER A 309 -21.13 -7.67 7.78
CA SER A 309 -21.26 -8.65 8.87
C SER A 309 -22.09 -9.85 8.45
N THR A 310 -23.30 -9.64 7.92
CA THR A 310 -24.25 -10.73 7.58
C THR A 310 -24.61 -10.83 6.10
N GLY A 311 -24.14 -9.89 5.29
CA GLY A 311 -24.55 -9.73 3.91
C GLY A 311 -23.52 -10.17 2.89
N THR A 312 -23.86 -9.90 1.63
CA THR A 312 -22.95 -9.99 0.49
C THR A 312 -22.34 -8.62 0.21
N VAL A 313 -21.05 -8.60 -0.13
CA VAL A 313 -20.43 -7.44 -0.79
C VAL A 313 -20.48 -7.67 -2.29
N THR A 314 -21.18 -6.81 -3.01
CA THR A 314 -21.35 -6.90 -4.47
C THR A 314 -20.70 -5.71 -5.16
N ILE A 315 -19.70 -5.98 -6.00
CA ILE A 315 -19.19 -5.02 -6.98
C ILE A 315 -19.94 -5.29 -8.28
N GLY A 316 -20.94 -4.45 -8.53
CA GLY A 316 -21.86 -4.58 -9.64
C GLY A 316 -21.25 -4.22 -10.99
N ALA A 317 -22.00 -4.49 -12.05
CA ALA A 317 -21.53 -4.30 -13.40
C ALA A 317 -21.07 -2.86 -13.69
N ASN A 318 -19.87 -2.73 -14.28
CA ASN A 318 -19.20 -1.46 -14.61
C ASN A 318 -18.86 -0.55 -13.40
N ALA A 319 -18.87 -1.09 -12.19
CA ALA A 319 -18.32 -0.41 -11.02
C ALA A 319 -16.82 -0.72 -10.87
N VAL A 320 -16.11 0.22 -10.25
CA VAL A 320 -14.69 0.06 -9.91
C VAL A 320 -14.53 0.24 -8.40
N ALA A 321 -13.84 -0.68 -7.75
CA ALA A 321 -13.55 -0.56 -6.31
C ALA A 321 -12.11 -0.93 -6.00
N ASN A 322 -11.48 -0.14 -5.14
CA ASN A 322 -10.12 -0.34 -4.67
C ASN A 322 -10.12 -0.48 -3.15
N GLY A 323 -9.28 -1.34 -2.61
CA GLY A 323 -9.08 -1.53 -1.17
C GLY A 323 -9.27 -2.98 -0.72
N THR A 324 -9.83 -3.17 0.47
CA THR A 324 -10.03 -4.51 1.06
C THR A 324 -11.51 -4.80 1.22
N ILE A 325 -11.97 -5.96 0.76
CA ILE A 325 -13.28 -6.53 1.11
C ILE A 325 -13.08 -7.56 2.22
N LEU A 326 -13.84 -7.43 3.31
CA LEU A 326 -13.87 -8.38 4.42
C LEU A 326 -15.31 -8.82 4.68
N THR A 327 -15.60 -10.10 4.55
CA THR A 327 -16.91 -10.65 4.92
C THR A 327 -16.77 -12.09 5.37
N PRO A 328 -17.46 -12.53 6.44
CA PRO A 328 -17.55 -13.94 6.78
C PRO A 328 -18.47 -14.70 5.81
N PHE A 329 -19.17 -13.99 4.92
CA PHE A 329 -20.10 -14.55 3.95
C PHE A 329 -19.55 -14.40 2.53
N ARG A 330 -20.25 -13.68 1.67
CA ARG A 330 -20.08 -13.77 0.21
C ARG A 330 -19.57 -12.48 -0.39
N CYS A 331 -18.72 -12.61 -1.39
CA CYS A 331 -18.35 -11.53 -2.28
C CYS A 331 -18.78 -11.87 -3.72
N THR A 332 -19.31 -10.90 -4.45
CA THR A 332 -19.71 -11.07 -5.84
C THR A 332 -19.11 -9.96 -6.69
N LEU A 333 -18.37 -10.34 -7.73
CA LEU A 333 -17.87 -9.48 -8.79
C LEU A 333 -18.72 -9.75 -10.04
N GLU A 334 -19.53 -8.78 -10.47
CA GLU A 334 -20.43 -8.90 -11.62
C GLU A 334 -19.75 -8.58 -12.96
N GLU A 335 -20.46 -8.78 -14.08
CA GLU A 335 -19.89 -8.60 -15.42
C GLU A 335 -19.27 -7.20 -15.60
N ARG A 336 -18.01 -7.14 -16.04
CA ARG A 336 -17.28 -5.88 -16.28
C ARG A 336 -17.04 -5.03 -15.03
N SER A 337 -17.10 -5.60 -13.84
CA SER A 337 -16.58 -4.93 -12.65
C SER A 337 -15.04 -4.94 -12.65
N GLU A 338 -14.45 -3.94 -12.01
CA GLU A 338 -13.02 -3.92 -11.68
C GLU A 338 -12.85 -3.87 -10.16
N PHE A 339 -11.99 -4.73 -9.62
CA PHE A 339 -11.61 -4.67 -8.23
C PHE A 339 -10.09 -4.77 -8.05
N ASN A 340 -9.51 -3.85 -7.30
CA ASN A 340 -8.08 -3.88 -7.00
C ASN A 340 -7.84 -3.93 -5.48
N GLY A 341 -7.19 -4.99 -5.01
CA GLY A 341 -6.78 -5.18 -3.62
C GLY A 341 -7.09 -6.56 -3.06
N LEU A 342 -7.47 -6.63 -1.78
CA LEU A 342 -7.64 -7.89 -1.06
C LEU A 342 -9.12 -8.23 -0.89
N ILE A 343 -9.51 -9.47 -1.19
CA ILE A 343 -10.83 -10.01 -0.84
C ILE A 343 -10.64 -11.15 0.14
N TYR A 344 -11.25 -11.03 1.32
CA TYR A 344 -11.52 -12.15 2.21
C TYR A 344 -13.03 -12.39 2.27
N ALA A 345 -13.46 -13.58 1.85
CA ALA A 345 -14.85 -14.03 1.91
C ALA A 345 -14.94 -15.43 2.53
N GLY A 346 -15.40 -15.51 3.78
CA GLY A 346 -15.42 -16.75 4.57
C GLY A 346 -16.34 -17.85 4.05
N ASP A 347 -17.31 -17.54 3.18
CA ASP A 347 -18.18 -18.52 2.52
C ASP A 347 -17.79 -18.69 1.04
N ARG A 348 -18.04 -17.66 0.22
CA ARG A 348 -17.92 -17.84 -1.22
C ARG A 348 -17.57 -16.56 -1.97
N VAL A 349 -16.74 -16.69 -3.01
CA VAL A 349 -16.53 -15.65 -4.03
C VAL A 349 -17.17 -16.06 -5.36
N SER A 350 -17.98 -15.19 -5.94
CA SER A 350 -18.52 -15.36 -7.29
C SER A 350 -17.85 -14.35 -8.23
N VAL A 351 -17.13 -14.83 -9.24
CA VAL A 351 -16.49 -13.99 -10.27
C VAL A 351 -17.18 -14.24 -11.60
N SER A 352 -17.94 -13.25 -12.07
CA SER A 352 -18.67 -13.32 -13.35
C SER A 352 -17.72 -13.08 -14.53
N ASP A 353 -18.25 -13.16 -15.76
CA ASP A 353 -17.46 -12.92 -16.96
C ASP A 353 -16.90 -11.49 -17.03
N ARG A 354 -15.73 -11.33 -17.68
CA ARG A 354 -15.11 -10.03 -17.99
C ARG A 354 -14.78 -9.18 -16.76
N VAL A 355 -14.53 -9.80 -15.62
CA VAL A 355 -14.04 -9.11 -14.42
C VAL A 355 -12.54 -8.81 -14.58
N THR A 356 -12.13 -7.61 -14.17
CA THR A 356 -10.72 -7.29 -13.94
C THR A 356 -10.44 -7.32 -12.45
N PHE A 357 -9.45 -8.10 -12.02
CA PHE A 357 -9.05 -8.22 -10.63
C PHE A 357 -7.54 -8.10 -10.49
N ASN A 358 -7.06 -7.18 -9.65
CA ASN A 358 -5.64 -7.06 -9.34
C ASN A 358 -5.40 -7.09 -7.83
N GLY A 359 -4.80 -8.17 -7.32
CA GLY A 359 -4.55 -8.32 -5.88
C GLY A 359 -4.64 -9.77 -5.44
N ALA A 360 -5.40 -10.08 -4.38
CA ALA A 360 -5.53 -11.44 -3.86
C ALA A 360 -6.93 -11.77 -3.32
N ILE A 361 -7.37 -13.01 -3.52
CA ILE A 361 -8.66 -13.54 -3.10
C ILE A 361 -8.45 -14.72 -2.16
N TRP A 362 -9.03 -14.62 -0.98
CA TRP A 362 -9.10 -15.66 0.02
C TRP A 362 -10.54 -16.05 0.27
N THR A 363 -10.87 -17.33 0.03
CA THR A 363 -12.24 -17.81 0.20
C THR A 363 -12.30 -19.29 0.54
N GLU A 364 -13.42 -19.71 1.13
CA GLU A 364 -13.70 -21.12 1.33
C GLU A 364 -13.98 -21.80 -0.03
N GLU A 365 -14.83 -21.22 -0.88
CA GLU A 365 -15.13 -21.73 -2.22
C GLU A 365 -15.38 -20.65 -3.27
N PHE A 366 -15.13 -20.97 -4.55
CA PHE A 366 -15.65 -20.19 -5.66
C PHE A 366 -17.07 -20.65 -6.04
N SER A 367 -17.95 -19.73 -6.43
CA SER A 367 -19.30 -20.08 -6.85
C SER A 367 -19.28 -21.02 -8.05
N SER A 368 -20.02 -22.13 -7.96
CA SER A 368 -19.99 -23.23 -8.95
C SER A 368 -18.59 -23.81 -9.22
N GLY A 369 -17.60 -23.52 -8.37
CA GLY A 369 -16.21 -23.87 -8.60
C GLY A 369 -15.63 -23.21 -9.86
N GLU A 370 -16.14 -22.05 -10.28
CA GLU A 370 -15.73 -21.42 -11.55
C GLU A 370 -15.44 -19.93 -11.41
N ILE A 371 -14.38 -19.48 -12.07
CA ILE A 371 -14.15 -18.08 -12.44
C ILE A 371 -14.68 -17.89 -13.86
N GLY A 372 -15.52 -16.88 -14.08
CA GLY A 372 -16.15 -16.62 -15.37
C GLY A 372 -15.19 -16.39 -16.55
N GLU A 373 -15.74 -16.33 -17.75
CA GLU A 373 -14.99 -16.19 -18.99
C GLU A 373 -14.37 -14.80 -19.16
N ARG A 374 -13.25 -14.72 -19.89
CA ARG A 374 -12.59 -13.45 -20.29
C ARG A 374 -12.24 -12.53 -19.11
N CYS A 375 -12.06 -13.10 -17.92
CA CYS A 375 -11.56 -12.37 -16.77
C CYS A 375 -10.06 -12.06 -16.93
N ASN A 376 -9.61 -10.96 -16.36
CA ASN A 376 -8.19 -10.66 -16.21
C ASN A 376 -7.87 -10.55 -14.72
N ILE A 377 -7.18 -11.57 -14.20
CA ILE A 377 -6.92 -11.72 -12.76
C ILE A 377 -5.41 -11.78 -12.58
N SER A 378 -4.83 -10.81 -11.88
CA SER A 378 -3.39 -10.78 -11.68
C SER A 378 -3.01 -10.46 -10.25
N GLU A 379 -1.90 -11.03 -9.80
CA GLU A 379 -1.29 -10.66 -8.54
C GLU A 379 -0.54 -9.35 -8.71
N ASN A 380 -0.87 -8.36 -7.89
CA ASN A 380 -0.18 -7.08 -7.91
C ASN A 380 -0.09 -6.51 -6.49
N GLN A 381 1.11 -6.61 -5.93
CA GLN A 381 1.42 -6.16 -4.57
C GLN A 381 1.24 -4.65 -4.37
N SER A 382 1.22 -3.86 -5.45
CA SER A 382 0.97 -2.42 -5.36
C SER A 382 -0.50 -2.10 -5.04
N TYR A 383 -1.42 -3.05 -5.22
CA TYR A 383 -2.84 -2.91 -4.85
C TYR A 383 -3.19 -3.56 -3.51
N LEU A 384 -2.36 -4.49 -3.02
CA LEU A 384 -2.56 -5.12 -1.71
C LEU A 384 -2.34 -4.11 -0.56
N PRO A 385 -3.05 -4.22 0.57
CA PRO A 385 -2.87 -3.33 1.70
C PRO A 385 -1.45 -3.45 2.29
N ALA A 386 -0.95 -2.35 2.85
CA ALA A 386 0.41 -2.28 3.43
C ALA A 386 0.57 -3.15 4.70
N SER A 387 -0.54 -3.33 5.41
CA SER A 387 -0.65 -4.13 6.60
C SER A 387 -1.91 -4.98 6.51
N MET A 388 -1.93 -6.09 7.25
CA MET A 388 -3.11 -6.94 7.33
C MET A 388 -4.31 -6.14 7.87
N PRO A 389 -5.48 -6.25 7.24
CA PRO A 389 -6.70 -5.60 7.72
C PRO A 389 -7.02 -6.03 9.14
N MET A 390 -7.63 -5.13 9.90
CA MET A 390 -8.02 -5.40 11.29
C MET A 390 -8.89 -6.66 11.40
N GLY A 391 -8.58 -7.51 12.38
CA GLY A 391 -9.29 -8.77 12.60
C GLY A 391 -8.84 -9.91 11.70
N LEU A 392 -8.08 -9.68 10.63
CA LEU A 392 -7.56 -10.74 9.76
C LEU A 392 -6.14 -11.14 10.17
N THR A 393 -5.93 -12.41 10.50
CA THR A 393 -4.59 -12.93 10.81
C THR A 393 -3.89 -13.44 9.56
N ALA A 394 -2.57 -13.36 9.56
CA ALA A 394 -1.73 -13.96 8.51
C ALA A 394 -1.86 -15.49 8.49
N PRO A 395 -1.87 -16.12 7.30
CA PRO A 395 -1.71 -17.57 7.16
C PRO A 395 -0.45 -18.06 7.91
N GLY A 396 -0.57 -19.16 8.66
CA GLY A 396 0.58 -19.78 9.36
C GLY A 396 1.01 -19.11 10.69
N GLY A 397 0.33 -18.04 11.12
CA GLY A 397 0.53 -17.40 12.42
C GLY A 397 -0.07 -18.18 13.59
N GLY A 398 0.32 -19.44 13.77
CA GLY A 398 -0.04 -20.28 14.92
C GLY A 398 0.74 -19.88 16.18
N GLY A 399 0.55 -18.66 16.66
CA GLY A 399 1.01 -18.22 17.97
C GLY A 399 -0.18 -17.74 18.77
N GLU A 400 -0.58 -18.51 19.78
CA GLU A 400 -1.47 -18.07 20.86
C GLU A 400 -0.76 -16.97 21.65
N GLY A 401 -0.74 -15.76 21.09
CA GLY A 401 -0.44 -14.54 21.78
C GLY A 401 -1.60 -13.61 21.51
N GLU A 402 -2.33 -13.23 22.55
CA GLU A 402 -3.10 -12.00 22.54
C GLU A 402 -2.15 -10.83 22.20
N THR A 403 -1.86 -10.61 20.92
CA THR A 403 -1.43 -9.30 20.48
C THR A 403 -2.71 -8.49 20.45
N SER A 404 -2.97 -7.83 21.57
CA SER A 404 -3.79 -6.64 21.59
C SER A 404 -3.24 -5.68 20.53
N PHE A 405 -3.71 -5.77 19.29
CA PHE A 405 -3.59 -4.71 18.29
C PHE A 405 -4.56 -3.57 18.66
N ALA A 406 -4.46 -3.12 19.90
CA ALA A 406 -5.01 -1.89 20.41
C ALA A 406 -3.84 -0.91 20.48
N GLY A 407 -3.54 -0.25 19.37
CA GLY A 407 -2.70 0.94 19.40
C GLY A 407 -1.71 1.08 18.24
N ARG A 408 -1.85 2.22 17.56
CA ARG A 408 -0.83 2.97 16.81
C ARG A 408 -0.65 2.59 15.35
N TRP A 409 -1.53 3.16 14.53
CA TRP A 409 -1.22 3.53 13.15
C TRP A 409 -0.26 4.74 13.19
N TRP A 410 0.96 4.59 12.68
CA TRP A 410 1.84 5.73 12.41
C TRP A 410 1.90 6.00 10.92
N GLU A 411 1.68 7.26 10.60
CA GLU A 411 1.92 7.91 9.32
C GLU A 411 3.43 8.25 9.24
N LEU A 412 4.09 7.92 8.13
CA LEU A 412 5.42 8.42 7.80
C LEU A 412 5.33 9.13 6.44
N ARG A 413 4.95 10.41 6.49
CA ARG A 413 5.18 11.34 5.37
C ARG A 413 6.62 11.80 5.43
N GLY A 414 7.42 11.43 4.42
CA GLY A 414 8.69 12.10 4.17
C GLY A 414 8.43 13.55 3.78
N GLN A 415 8.82 14.50 4.63
CA GLN A 415 9.05 15.88 4.22
C GLN A 415 10.46 15.95 3.63
N GLY A 416 10.53 16.34 2.35
CA GLY A 416 11.73 16.93 1.76
C GLY A 416 11.72 18.44 1.94
#